data_AF-K5WMB6-F1
#
_entry.id   AF-K5WMB6-F1
#
_cell.length_a   1.000
_cell.length_b   1.000
_cell.length_c   1.000
_cell.angle_alpha   90.00
_cell.angle_beta   90.00
_cell.angle_gamma   90.00
#
_symmetry.space_group_name_H-M   'P 1'
#
loop_
_entity.id
_entity.type
_entity.pdbx_description
1 polymer ?
#
loop_
_entity_poly.entity_id
_entity_poly.type
_entity_poly.pdbx_seq_one_letter_code
_entity_poly.pdbx_strand_id
1 'polypeptide(L)'
;MKSTWRQGWTAVNNQHNIPIVDVAVIKQINDTDVVYDTFTRGSELDVWIKNSDGSKYVGQVCPGYSVFQDWFAENTQQCWIEMLTNWSSLKIEFPGI
;
A
#
# COMPACT_ATOMS: atom_id res chain seq x y z
N MET A 1 14.65 -15.90 4.50
CA MET A 1 14.68 -15.73 5.97
C MET A 1 15.81 -14.77 6.38
N LYS A 2 15.61 -13.44 6.37
CA LYS A 2 16.62 -12.47 6.86
C LYS A 2 16.06 -11.16 7.49
N SER A 3 14.76 -10.97 7.65
CA SER A 3 14.20 -9.64 7.99
C SER A 3 13.93 -9.35 9.48
N THR A 4 13.84 -10.34 10.37
CA THR A 4 13.32 -10.10 11.74
C THR A 4 14.38 -9.68 12.77
N TRP A 5 15.65 -10.04 12.58
CA TRP A 5 16.72 -9.74 13.57
C TRP A 5 17.05 -8.25 13.70
N ARG A 6 16.97 -7.47 12.61
CA ARG A 6 17.25 -6.03 12.65
C ARG A 6 16.16 -5.23 13.37
N GLN A 7 14.88 -5.59 13.18
CA GLN A 7 13.78 -4.94 13.90
C GLN A 7 13.85 -5.25 15.40
N GLY A 8 14.16 -6.48 15.78
CA GLY A 8 14.39 -6.84 17.17
C GLY A 8 15.56 -6.05 17.80
N TRP A 9 16.64 -5.83 17.05
CA TRP A 9 17.77 -5.03 17.52
C TRP A 9 17.44 -3.54 17.69
N THR A 10 16.65 -2.94 16.79
CA THR A 10 16.23 -1.54 16.95
C THR A 10 15.33 -1.38 18.18
N ALA A 11 14.41 -2.32 18.42
CA ALA A 11 13.50 -2.26 19.55
C ALA A 11 14.23 -2.31 20.91
N VAL A 12 15.20 -3.22 21.08
CA VAL A 12 15.96 -3.33 22.35
C VAL A 12 16.90 -2.15 22.62
N ASN A 13 17.24 -1.37 21.59
CA ASN A 13 18.10 -0.19 21.70
C ASN A 13 17.32 1.13 21.72
N ASN A 14 15.99 1.09 21.86
CA ASN A 14 15.13 2.27 21.80
C ASN A 14 15.31 3.08 20.50
N GLN A 15 15.50 2.37 19.39
CA GLN A 15 15.56 2.94 18.04
C GLN A 15 14.27 2.62 17.29
N HIS A 16 13.85 3.55 16.43
CA HIS A 16 12.60 3.47 15.70
C HIS A 16 12.85 3.33 14.20
N ASN A 17 12.18 2.36 13.59
CA ASN A 17 12.18 2.20 12.14
C ASN A 17 10.98 2.95 11.55
N ILE A 18 11.24 4.03 10.82
CA ILE A 18 10.21 4.83 10.13
C ILE A 18 10.28 4.52 8.64
N PRO A 19 9.36 3.70 8.10
CA PRO A 19 9.37 3.39 6.69
C PRO A 19 8.77 4.52 5.85
N ILE A 20 9.23 4.66 4.61
CA ILE A 20 8.51 5.41 3.58
C ILE A 20 7.32 4.58 3.11
N VAL A 21 6.17 5.25 2.96
CA VAL A 21 4.96 4.68 2.36
C VAL A 21 4.57 5.55 1.18
N ASP A 22 4.58 4.96 -0.02
CA ASP A 22 4.12 5.62 -1.24
C ASP A 22 2.61 5.42 -1.45
N VAL A 23 1.95 6.42 -2.03
CA VAL A 23 0.50 6.38 -2.36
C VAL A 23 0.19 5.62 -3.65
N ALA A 24 1.21 5.33 -4.44
CA ALA A 24 1.08 4.66 -5.73
C ALA A 24 1.05 3.14 -5.54
N VAL A 25 0.02 2.50 -6.08
CA VAL A 25 -0.13 1.04 -6.05
C VAL A 25 0.12 0.51 -7.45
N ILE A 26 0.96 -0.52 -7.56
CA ILE A 26 1.21 -1.21 -8.83
C ILE A 26 -0.12 -1.66 -9.45
N LYS A 27 -0.32 -1.31 -10.73
CA LYS A 27 -1.51 -1.70 -11.47
C LYS A 27 -1.39 -3.16 -11.84
N GLN A 28 -2.33 -3.98 -11.38
CA GLN A 28 -2.46 -5.35 -11.88
C GLN A 28 -2.97 -5.34 -13.33
N ILE A 29 -2.36 -6.14 -14.20
CA ILE A 29 -2.70 -6.19 -15.63
C ILE A 29 -3.39 -7.52 -15.96
N ASN A 30 -2.95 -8.62 -15.34
CA ASN A 30 -3.48 -9.97 -15.57
C ASN A 30 -3.82 -10.69 -14.27
N ASP A 31 -4.73 -11.67 -14.35
CA ASP A 31 -5.10 -12.54 -13.20
C ASP A 31 -3.97 -13.49 -12.79
N THR A 32 -2.97 -13.68 -13.66
CA THR A 32 -1.75 -14.45 -13.39
C THR A 32 -0.63 -13.62 -12.78
N ASP A 33 -0.78 -12.29 -12.71
CA ASP A 33 0.17 -11.45 -11.98
C ASP A 33 0.12 -11.84 -10.50
N VAL A 34 1.19 -11.57 -9.75
CA VAL A 34 1.12 -11.65 -8.29
C VAL A 34 -0.05 -10.79 -7.85
N VAL A 35 -1.10 -11.42 -7.31
CA VAL A 35 -2.28 -10.69 -6.85
C VAL A 35 -1.83 -9.76 -5.75
N TYR A 36 -1.90 -8.47 -6.01
CA TYR A 36 -1.63 -7.47 -5.00
C TYR A 36 -2.94 -7.20 -4.29
N ASP A 37 -3.08 -7.76 -3.08
CA ASP A 37 -4.26 -7.55 -2.24
C ASP A 37 -4.64 -6.06 -2.15
N THR A 38 -3.64 -5.17 -2.17
CA THR A 38 -3.83 -3.71 -2.18
C THR A 38 -4.55 -3.21 -3.43
N PHE A 39 -4.20 -3.70 -4.63
CA PHE A 39 -4.84 -3.29 -5.88
C PHE A 39 -6.26 -3.85 -6.02
N THR A 40 -6.44 -5.12 -5.67
CA THR A 40 -7.76 -5.77 -5.69
C THR A 40 -8.70 -5.08 -4.70
N ARG A 41 -8.27 -4.91 -3.45
CA ARG A 41 -9.10 -4.30 -2.40
C ARG A 41 -9.48 -2.86 -2.71
N GLY A 42 -8.54 -2.06 -3.21
CA GLY A 42 -8.87 -0.69 -3.62
C GLY A 42 -9.81 -0.64 -4.81
N SER A 43 -9.78 -1.65 -5.69
CA SER A 43 -10.74 -1.75 -6.81
C SER A 43 -12.14 -2.14 -6.33
N GLU A 44 -12.26 -3.02 -5.34
CA GLU A 44 -13.55 -3.36 -4.71
C GLU A 44 -14.21 -2.17 -4.01
N LEU A 45 -13.40 -1.33 -3.37
CA LEU A 45 -13.87 -0.14 -2.63
C LEU A 45 -13.99 1.11 -3.49
N ASP A 46 -13.64 1.02 -4.78
CA ASP A 46 -13.67 2.11 -5.76
C ASP A 46 -12.89 3.37 -5.32
N VAL A 47 -11.66 3.18 -4.85
CA VAL A 47 -10.85 4.26 -4.22
C VAL A 47 -9.82 4.90 -5.17
N TRP A 48 -9.87 4.63 -6.46
CA TRP A 48 -8.84 5.10 -7.39
C TRP A 48 -9.21 6.45 -8.01
N ILE A 49 -8.20 7.29 -8.25
CA ILE A 49 -8.33 8.44 -9.14
C ILE A 49 -8.73 7.94 -10.53
N LYS A 50 -9.71 8.60 -11.15
CA LYS A 50 -10.24 8.26 -12.47
C LYS A 50 -10.02 9.39 -13.48
N ASN A 51 -9.91 9.00 -14.74
CA ASN A 51 -10.02 9.91 -15.87
C ASN A 51 -11.48 10.36 -16.06
N SER A 52 -11.68 11.34 -16.94
CA SER A 52 -13.02 11.85 -17.26
C SER A 52 -13.98 10.80 -17.85
N ASP A 53 -13.44 9.72 -18.44
CA ASP A 53 -14.21 8.59 -18.98
C ASP A 53 -14.53 7.52 -17.93
N GLY A 54 -14.12 7.72 -16.67
CA GLY A 54 -14.30 6.79 -15.57
C GLY A 54 -13.25 5.68 -15.48
N SER A 55 -12.32 5.57 -16.44
CA SER A 55 -11.19 4.65 -16.34
C SER A 55 -10.22 5.06 -15.24
N LYS A 56 -9.51 4.11 -14.61
CA LYS A 56 -8.50 4.42 -13.59
C LYS A 56 -7.38 5.25 -14.21
N TYR A 57 -6.97 6.34 -13.54
CA TYR A 57 -5.77 7.09 -13.93
C TYR A 57 -4.54 6.22 -13.69
N VAL A 58 -3.69 6.10 -14.72
CA VAL A 58 -2.47 5.28 -14.69
C VAL A 58 -1.26 6.18 -14.93
N GLY A 59 -0.34 6.18 -13.96
CA GLY A 59 0.97 6.81 -14.08
C GLY A 59 2.09 5.78 -14.06
N GLN A 60 3.33 6.26 -14.00
CA GLN A 60 4.52 5.42 -13.85
C GLN A 60 5.46 6.01 -12.78
N VAL A 61 5.72 5.24 -11.72
CA VAL A 61 6.56 5.64 -10.58
C VAL A 61 7.46 4.45 -10.15
N CYS A 62 7.99 4.46 -8.92
CA CYS A 62 8.93 3.46 -8.40
C CYS A 62 8.53 2.00 -8.71
N PRO A 63 7.28 1.55 -8.45
CA PRO A 63 6.86 0.19 -8.77
C PRO A 63 6.48 -0.06 -10.25
N GLY A 64 6.62 0.91 -11.15
CA GLY A 64 6.22 0.81 -12.56
C GLY A 64 4.85 1.44 -12.82
N TYR A 65 4.03 0.82 -13.68
CA TYR A 65 2.68 1.31 -13.96
C TYR A 65 1.81 1.24 -12.71
N SER A 66 1.23 2.37 -12.32
CA SER A 66 0.57 2.50 -11.02
C SER A 66 -0.74 3.26 -11.10
N VAL A 67 -1.64 2.90 -10.19
CA VAL A 67 -2.85 3.64 -9.86
C VAL A 67 -2.65 4.40 -8.56
N PHE A 68 -3.47 5.43 -8.35
CA PHE A 68 -3.35 6.35 -7.21
C PHE A 68 -4.69 6.41 -6.49
N GLN A 69 -4.65 6.43 -5.16
CA GLN A 69 -5.86 6.58 -4.35
C GLN A 69 -6.43 7.99 -4.47
N ASP A 70 -7.75 8.08 -4.55
CA ASP A 70 -8.49 9.32 -4.43
C ASP A 70 -8.79 9.59 -2.95
N TRP A 71 -8.03 10.51 -2.34
CA TRP A 71 -8.20 10.87 -0.92
C TRP A 71 -9.53 11.53 -0.59
N PHE A 72 -10.32 11.90 -1.61
CA PHE A 72 -11.67 12.46 -1.43
C PHE A 72 -12.77 11.43 -1.60
N ALA A 73 -12.47 10.20 -2.02
CA ALA A 73 -13.45 9.13 -2.09
C ALA A 73 -13.79 8.62 -0.68
N GLU A 74 -15.08 8.34 -0.44
CA GLU A 74 -15.62 7.99 0.88
C GLU A 74 -14.92 6.78 1.52
N ASN A 75 -14.50 5.81 0.71
CA ASN A 75 -13.93 4.55 1.19
C ASN A 75 -12.40 4.55 1.31
N THR A 76 -11.72 5.63 0.90
CA THR A 76 -10.25 5.65 0.84
C THR A 76 -9.61 5.52 2.22
N GLN A 77 -10.17 6.18 3.23
CA GLN A 77 -9.66 6.08 4.59
C GLN A 77 -9.77 4.64 5.13
N GLN A 78 -10.90 3.96 4.90
CA GLN A 78 -11.07 2.56 5.28
C GLN A 78 -10.03 1.68 4.59
N CYS A 79 -9.90 1.82 3.26
CA CYS A 79 -8.95 1.04 2.48
C CYS A 79 -7.51 1.23 2.99
N TRP A 80 -7.10 2.46 3.26
CA TRP A 80 -5.76 2.78 3.75
C TRP A 80 -5.47 2.18 5.13
N ILE A 81 -6.42 2.28 6.06
CA ILE A 81 -6.30 1.68 7.40
C ILE A 81 -6.19 0.16 7.31
N GLU A 82 -7.01 -0.49 6.48
CA GLU A 82 -6.95 -1.93 6.25
C GLU A 82 -5.56 -2.34 5.72
N MET A 83 -5.01 -1.63 4.74
CA MET A 83 -3.68 -1.90 4.19
C MET A 83 -2.56 -1.80 5.23
N LEU A 84 -2.53 -0.72 6.02
CA LEU A 84 -1.53 -0.52 7.07
C LEU A 84 -1.67 -1.54 8.22
N THR A 85 -2.92 -1.89 8.56
CA THR A 85 -3.20 -2.92 9.59
C THR A 85 -2.72 -4.29 9.13
N ASN A 86 -3.02 -4.66 7.89
CA ASN A 86 -2.53 -5.89 7.29
C ASN A 86 -1.00 -5.93 7.25
N TRP A 87 -0.36 -4.81 6.89
CA TRP A 87 1.10 -4.73 6.89
C TRP A 87 1.71 -4.91 8.29
N SER A 88 1.15 -4.26 9.31
CA SER A 88 1.55 -4.44 10.71
C SER A 88 1.36 -5.89 11.19
N SER A 89 0.27 -6.55 10.76
CA SER A 89 -0.01 -7.95 11.12
C SER A 89 1.06 -8.95 10.64
N LEU A 90 1.83 -8.59 9.59
CA LEU A 90 2.96 -9.37 9.06
C LEU A 90 4.21 -9.30 9.95
N LYS A 91 4.09 -8.82 11.20
CA LYS A 91 5.17 -8.65 12.18
C LYS A 91 6.21 -7.62 11.73
N ILE A 92 5.76 -6.58 11.04
CA ILE A 92 6.57 -5.42 10.68
C ILE A 92 6.17 -4.29 11.63
N GLU A 93 7.07 -3.93 12.54
CA GLU A 93 6.83 -2.85 13.50
C GLU A 93 7.26 -1.50 12.91
N PHE A 94 6.34 -0.54 12.91
CA PHE A 94 6.58 0.85 12.53
C PHE A 94 5.79 1.77 13.48
N PRO A 95 6.46 2.58 14.33
CA PRO A 95 5.77 3.47 15.27
C PRO A 95 5.18 4.73 14.59
N GLY A 96 5.41 4.92 13.29
CA GLY A 96 4.86 6.01 12.50
C GLY A 96 5.12 5.82 11.00
N ILE A 97 4.44 6.65 10.20
CA ILE A 97 4.63 6.86 8.76
C ILE A 97 4.76 8.37 8.50
#